data_AF-A0AAD7D7P4-F1
#
_entry.id   AF-A0AAD7D7P4-F1
#
_cell.length_a   1.000
_cell.length_b   1.000
_cell.length_c   1.000
_cell.angle_alpha   90.00
_cell.angle_beta   90.00
_cell.angle_gamma   90.00
#
_symmetry.space_group_name_H-M   'P 1'
#
loop_
_entity.id
_entity.type
_entity.pdbx_description
1 polymer ?
#
loop_
_entity_poly.entity_id
_entity_poly.type
_entity_poly.pdbx_seq_one_letter_code
_entity_poly.pdbx_strand_id
1 'polypeptide(L)'
;MLSESPFASKLATNYWPEDVEILDIKALLVEPAQRLKCLDDEITDLQAALDSLREERGRIEAYVDAHKALISPARRLPFDIIQEIFLACIPAHRNCAMSSSEAPVLLGRICSSWRTISLSTPRLW
;
A
#
# COMPACT_ATOMS: atom_id res chain seq x y z
N MET A 1 -12.02 3.39 -34.61
CA MET A 1 -13.07 4.30 -34.10
C MET A 1 -12.93 5.73 -34.58
N LEU A 2 -11.95 6.54 -34.14
CA LEU A 2 -11.88 7.95 -34.56
C LEU A 2 -11.65 8.12 -36.07
N SER A 3 -10.83 7.24 -36.68
CA SER A 3 -10.58 7.19 -38.13
C SER A 3 -11.72 6.59 -38.95
N GLU A 4 -12.69 5.93 -38.31
CA GLU A 4 -13.87 5.33 -38.95
C GLU A 4 -15.08 6.27 -38.87
N SER A 5 -14.97 7.37 -38.12
CA SER A 5 -16.03 8.36 -38.02
C SER A 5 -16.18 9.11 -39.35
N PRO A 6 -17.42 9.37 -39.82
CA PRO A 6 -17.64 10.25 -40.97
C PRO A 6 -17.15 11.69 -40.72
N PHE A 7 -16.91 12.06 -39.46
CA PHE A 7 -16.37 13.36 -39.07
C PHE A 7 -14.85 13.34 -38.80
N ALA A 8 -14.14 12.24 -39.09
CA ALA A 8 -12.73 12.07 -38.74
C ALA A 8 -11.81 13.22 -39.17
N SER A 9 -12.01 13.75 -40.38
CA SER A 9 -11.21 14.86 -40.94
C SER A 9 -11.49 16.22 -40.27
N LYS A 10 -12.62 16.34 -39.55
CA LYS A 10 -13.06 17.56 -38.86
C LYS A 10 -12.70 17.54 -37.38
N LEU A 11 -12.39 16.37 -36.81
CA LEU A 11 -11.96 16.23 -35.42
C LEU A 11 -10.62 16.95 -35.18
N ALA A 12 -10.46 17.57 -34.01
CA ALA A 12 -9.28 18.36 -33.63
C ALA A 12 -8.97 19.56 -34.54
N THR A 13 -9.98 20.10 -35.23
CA THR A 13 -9.86 21.35 -36.01
C THR A 13 -10.75 22.45 -35.42
N ASN A 14 -10.60 23.69 -35.89
CA ASN A 14 -11.48 24.81 -35.53
C ASN A 14 -12.81 24.80 -36.33
N TYR A 15 -13.18 23.67 -36.94
CA TYR A 15 -14.40 23.54 -37.74
C TYR A 15 -15.66 23.68 -36.87
N TRP A 16 -16.66 24.40 -37.38
CA TRP A 16 -17.96 24.56 -36.74
C TRP A 16 -19.02 23.72 -37.49
N PRO A 17 -19.69 22.76 -36.83
CA PRO A 17 -20.70 21.92 -37.48
C PRO A 17 -22.02 22.66 -37.70
N GLU A 18 -22.69 22.35 -38.82
CA GLU A 18 -24.03 22.83 -39.11
C GLU A 18 -25.10 22.10 -38.28
N ASP A 19 -26.31 22.65 -38.18
CA ASP A 19 -27.39 22.09 -37.35
C ASP A 19 -27.72 20.62 -37.70
N VAL A 20 -27.66 20.25 -38.98
CA VAL A 20 -27.86 18.87 -39.42
C VAL A 20 -26.71 17.96 -38.97
N GLU A 21 -25.47 18.43 -39.06
CA GLU A 21 -24.28 17.68 -38.61
C GLU A 21 -24.30 17.49 -37.09
N ILE A 22 -24.81 18.47 -36.34
CA ILE A 22 -25.00 18.35 -34.89
C ILE A 22 -25.98 17.20 -34.56
N LEU A 23 -27.05 17.05 -35.33
CA LEU A 23 -28.01 15.94 -35.15
C LEU A 23 -27.36 14.59 -35.46
N ASP A 24 -26.62 14.50 -36.56
CA ASP A 24 -25.92 13.29 -36.97
C ASP A 24 -24.85 12.87 -35.96
N ILE A 25 -24.07 13.83 -35.45
CA ILE A 25 -23.08 13.59 -34.39
C ILE A 25 -23.77 13.09 -33.12
N LYS A 26 -24.88 13.72 -32.71
CA LYS A 26 -25.64 13.28 -31.52
C LYS A 26 -26.14 11.85 -31.68
N ALA A 27 -26.68 11.49 -32.85
CA ALA A 27 -27.14 10.13 -33.13
C ALA A 27 -25.98 9.12 -33.09
N LEU A 28 -24.83 9.48 -33.67
CA LEU A 28 -23.63 8.63 -33.70
C LEU A 28 -23.04 8.40 -32.30
N LEU A 29 -23.22 9.34 -31.36
CA LEU A 29 -22.73 9.23 -29.98
C LEU A 29 -23.62 8.40 -29.05
N VAL A 30 -24.86 8.07 -29.42
CA VAL A 30 -25.81 7.36 -28.54
C VAL A 30 -25.26 6.01 -28.09
N GLU A 31 -24.85 5.16 -29.03
CA GLU A 31 -24.38 3.80 -28.73
C GLU A 31 -23.02 3.79 -28.01
N PRO A 32 -21.99 4.55 -28.44
CA PRO A 32 -20.74 4.66 -27.70
C PRO A 32 -20.92 5.20 -26.27
N ALA A 33 -21.79 6.20 -26.07
CA ALA A 33 -22.04 6.73 -24.73
C ALA A 33 -22.74 5.72 -23.82
N GLN A 34 -23.69 4.94 -24.36
CA GLN A 34 -24.30 3.84 -23.62
C GLN A 34 -23.28 2.76 -23.26
N ARG A 35 -22.40 2.39 -24.21
CA ARG A 35 -21.36 1.39 -23.96
C ARG A 35 -20.37 1.85 -22.90
N LEU A 36 -19.95 3.12 -22.93
CA LEU A 36 -19.10 3.70 -21.89
C LEU A 36 -19.78 3.61 -20.52
N LYS A 37 -21.05 4.00 -20.43
CA LYS A 37 -21.81 3.90 -19.18
C LYS A 37 -21.84 2.46 -18.64
N CYS A 38 -22.12 1.47 -19.49
CA CYS A 38 -22.12 0.07 -19.05
C CYS A 38 -20.75 -0.40 -18.55
N LEU A 39 -19.66 0.06 -19.19
CA LEU A 39 -18.30 -0.25 -18.74
C LEU A 39 -17.98 0.44 -17.40
N ASP A 40 -18.39 1.68 -17.22
CA ASP A 40 -18.19 2.41 -15.96
C ASP A 40 -18.96 1.77 -14.80
N ASP A 41 -20.19 1.31 -15.05
CA ASP A 41 -20.99 0.56 -14.07
C ASP A 41 -20.27 -0.76 -13.69
N GLU A 42 -19.79 -1.53 -14.68
CA GLU A 42 -19.04 -2.78 -14.44
C GLU A 42 -17.72 -2.54 -13.69
N ILE A 43 -16.99 -1.48 -14.03
CA ILE A 43 -15.78 -1.08 -13.31
C ILE A 43 -16.10 -0.77 -11.85
N THR A 44 -17.19 -0.05 -11.60
CA THR A 44 -17.62 0.33 -10.25
C THR A 44 -17.95 -0.92 -9.42
N ASP A 45 -18.70 -1.86 -10.00
CA ASP A 45 -19.07 -3.11 -9.33
C ASP A 45 -17.84 -3.98 -9.00
N LEU A 46 -16.91 -4.10 -9.95
CA LEU A 46 -15.66 -4.85 -9.74
C LEU A 46 -14.74 -4.19 -8.72
N GLN A 47 -14.68 -2.86 -8.67
CA GLN A 47 -13.93 -2.13 -7.65
C GLN A 47 -14.49 -2.39 -6.25
N ALA A 48 -15.81 -2.34 -6.09
CA ALA A 48 -16.46 -2.65 -4.81
C ALA A 48 -16.17 -4.09 -4.36
N ALA A 49 -16.23 -5.06 -5.28
CA ALA A 49 -15.87 -6.45 -4.99
C ALA A 49 -14.40 -6.58 -4.57
N LEU A 50 -13.48 -5.92 -5.28
CA LEU A 50 -12.05 -5.93 -4.96
C LEU A 50 -11.76 -5.35 -3.57
N ASP A 51 -12.42 -4.25 -3.21
CA ASP A 51 -12.22 -3.60 -1.92
C ASP A 51 -12.71 -4.49 -0.77
N SER A 52 -13.85 -5.17 -0.92
CA SER A 52 -14.33 -6.14 0.07
C SER A 52 -13.33 -7.29 0.31
N LEU A 53 -12.72 -7.81 -0.76
CA LEU A 53 -11.70 -8.87 -0.66
C LEU A 53 -10.42 -8.37 0.00
N ARG A 54 -10.02 -7.11 -0.24
CA ARG A 54 -8.86 -6.49 0.42
C ARG A 54 -9.09 -6.32 1.91
N GLU A 55 -10.29 -5.91 2.33
CA GLU A 55 -10.66 -5.83 3.74
C GLU A 55 -10.60 -7.20 4.42
N GLU A 56 -11.16 -8.24 3.79
CA GLU A 56 -11.08 -9.60 4.32
C GLU A 56 -9.64 -10.10 4.41
N ARG A 57 -8.84 -9.90 3.35
CA ARG A 57 -7.41 -10.22 3.34
C ARG A 57 -6.69 -9.53 4.51
N GLY A 58 -6.93 -8.23 4.72
CA GLY A 58 -6.31 -7.47 5.80
C GLY A 58 -6.66 -8.00 7.19
N ARG A 59 -7.92 -8.40 7.41
CA ARG A 59 -8.35 -9.04 8.68
C ARG A 59 -7.65 -10.37 8.92
N ILE A 60 -7.57 -11.22 7.90
CA ILE A 60 -6.93 -12.54 8.00
C ILE A 60 -5.42 -12.40 8.20
N GLU A 61 -4.78 -11.47 7.48
CA GLU A 61 -3.35 -11.19 7.61
C GLU A 61 -3.01 -10.75 9.05
N ALA A 62 -3.79 -9.82 9.62
CA ALA A 62 -3.63 -9.39 11.01
C ALA A 62 -3.80 -10.57 12.01
N TYR A 63 -4.78 -11.44 11.78
CA TYR A 63 -4.97 -12.65 12.61
C TYR A 63 -3.76 -13.58 12.53
N VAL A 64 -3.28 -13.87 11.32
CA VAL A 64 -2.11 -14.74 11.09
C VAL A 64 -0.86 -14.15 11.75
N ASP A 65 -0.61 -12.87 11.55
CA ASP A 65 0.58 -12.21 12.08
C ASP A 65 0.59 -12.12 13.60
N ALA A 66 -0.57 -11.90 14.23
CA ALA A 66 -0.71 -11.97 15.68
C ALA A 66 -0.32 -13.35 16.24
N HIS A 67 -0.77 -14.43 15.59
CA HIS A 67 -0.46 -15.80 16.02
C HIS A 67 1.01 -16.15 15.76
N LYS A 68 1.56 -15.76 14.60
CA LYS A 68 3.00 -15.90 14.32
C LYS A 68 3.85 -15.17 15.36
N ALA A 69 3.43 -13.96 15.74
CA ALA A 69 4.13 -13.20 16.77
C ALA A 69 4.07 -13.90 18.14
N LEU A 70 2.96 -14.54 18.51
CA LEU A 70 2.82 -15.31 19.76
C LEU A 70 3.78 -16.51 19.82
N ILE A 71 3.97 -17.22 18.71
CA ILE A 71 4.85 -18.39 18.64
C ILE A 71 6.30 -18.04 18.29
N SER A 72 6.61 -16.77 18.08
CA SER A 72 7.95 -16.31 17.74
C SER A 72 8.97 -16.73 18.82
N PRO A 73 10.11 -17.34 18.45
CA PRO A 73 11.17 -17.69 19.39
C PRO A 73 11.64 -16.50 20.22
N ALA A 74 11.61 -15.29 19.66
CA ALA A 74 12.00 -14.05 20.33
C ALA A 74 11.18 -13.75 21.60
N ARG A 75 9.96 -14.30 21.74
CA ARG A 75 9.16 -14.18 22.97
C ARG A 75 9.53 -15.20 24.05
N ARG A 76 10.24 -16.27 23.68
CA ARG A 76 10.66 -17.36 24.58
C ARG A 76 12.10 -17.22 25.04
N LEU A 77 12.88 -16.34 24.40
CA LEU A 77 14.25 -16.09 24.81
C LEU A 77 14.25 -15.48 26.22
N PRO A 78 15.03 -16.06 27.15
CA PRO A 78 15.27 -15.46 28.45
C PRO A 78 15.83 -14.03 28.31
N PHE A 79 15.55 -13.22 29.32
CA PHE A 79 15.91 -11.80 29.36
C PHE A 79 17.43 -11.57 29.19
N ASP A 80 18.23 -12.35 29.91
CA ASP A 80 19.70 -12.36 29.86
C ASP A 80 20.24 -12.71 28.46
N ILE A 81 19.63 -13.67 27.77
CA ILE A 81 20.02 -14.02 26.40
C ILE A 81 19.76 -12.86 25.43
N ILE A 82 18.62 -12.18 25.56
CA ILE A 82 18.31 -11.01 24.72
C ILE A 82 19.29 -9.86 25.04
N GLN A 83 19.63 -9.64 26.32
CA GLN A 83 20.63 -8.65 26.71
C GLN A 83 22.00 -8.92 26.11
N GLU A 84 22.48 -10.16 26.16
CA GLU A 84 23.78 -10.54 25.58
C GLU A 84 23.79 -10.39 24.06
N ILE A 85 22.69 -10.73 23.38
CA ILE A 85 22.52 -10.44 21.94
C ILE A 85 22.61 -8.93 21.68
N PHE A 86 21.95 -8.09 22.49
CA PHE A 86 21.97 -6.64 22.31
C PHE A 86 23.37 -6.07 22.50
N LEU A 87 24.12 -6.55 23.50
CA LEU A 87 25.50 -6.16 23.75
C LEU A 87 26.41 -6.54 22.58
N ALA A 88 26.17 -7.70 21.96
CA ALA A 88 26.90 -8.13 20.76
C ALA A 88 26.57 -7.29 19.50
N CYS A 89 25.47 -6.52 19.51
CA CYS A 89 25.10 -5.62 18.40
C CYS A 89 25.73 -4.22 18.51
N ILE A 90 26.45 -3.91 19.59
CA ILE A 90 27.09 -2.60 19.79
C ILE A 90 28.42 -2.50 19.03
N PRO A 91 28.75 -1.34 18.43
CA PRO A 91 30.04 -1.15 17.78
C PRO A 91 31.21 -1.35 18.76
N ALA A 92 32.15 -2.24 18.42
CA ALA A 92 33.29 -2.54 19.30
C ALA A 92 34.35 -1.43 19.39
N HIS A 93 34.39 -0.52 18.41
CA HIS A 93 35.47 0.46 18.22
C HIS A 93 35.03 1.91 18.39
N ARG A 94 33.75 2.16 18.68
CA ARG A 94 33.20 3.50 18.86
C ARG A 94 31.95 3.47 19.73
N ASN A 95 31.58 4.63 20.26
CA ASN A 95 30.31 4.78 20.94
C ASN A 95 29.14 4.63 19.96
N CYS A 96 28.01 4.10 20.47
CA CYS A 96 26.75 4.02 19.76
C CYS A 96 26.27 5.42 19.34
N ALA A 97 25.76 5.54 18.13
CA ALA A 97 25.02 6.73 17.74
C ALA A 97 23.60 6.68 18.35
N MET A 98 23.11 7.81 18.88
CA MET A 98 21.72 7.97 19.32
C MET A 98 20.78 8.11 18.10
N SER A 99 20.79 7.11 17.23
CA SER A 99 20.11 7.11 15.94
C SER A 99 19.08 5.99 15.88
N SER A 100 17.95 6.28 15.24
CA SER A 100 16.86 5.31 15.08
C SER A 100 17.23 4.08 14.23
N SER A 101 18.40 4.12 13.58
CA SER A 101 18.95 3.10 12.69
C SER A 101 20.14 2.34 13.27
N GLU A 102 20.54 2.61 14.52
CA GLU A 102 21.68 1.96 15.19
C GLU A 102 21.29 1.45 16.59
N ALA A 103 21.93 0.39 17.05
CA ALA A 103 21.82 -0.05 18.45
C ALA A 103 22.39 1.04 19.39
N PRO A 104 21.83 1.20 20.61
CA PRO A 104 20.75 0.40 21.17
C PRO A 104 19.33 0.87 20.78
N VAL A 105 19.19 2.09 20.23
CA VAL A 105 17.88 2.70 19.91
C VAL A 105 17.07 1.86 18.93
N LEU A 106 17.71 1.30 17.90
CA LEU A 106 17.08 0.40 16.92
C LEU A 106 16.46 -0.84 17.60
N LEU A 107 17.15 -1.45 18.55
CA LEU A 107 16.72 -2.67 19.23
C LEU A 107 15.45 -2.44 20.06
N GLY A 108 15.35 -1.26 20.70
CA GLY A 108 14.15 -0.84 21.42
C GLY A 108 12.93 -0.51 20.55
N ARG A 109 13.06 -0.51 19.22
CA ARG A 109 11.93 -0.28 18.30
C ARG A 109 11.21 -1.56 17.87
N ILE A 110 11.80 -2.72 18.15
CA ILE A 110 11.29 -4.03 17.70
C ILE A 110 9.96 -4.38 18.38
N CYS A 111 9.93 -4.35 19.72
CA CYS A 111 8.69 -4.52 20.49
C CYS A 111 8.79 -3.88 21.88
N SER A 112 7.69 -3.84 22.64
CA SER A 112 7.67 -3.28 24.00
C SER A 112 8.61 -4.01 24.96
N SER A 113 8.63 -5.35 24.91
CA SER A 113 9.53 -6.17 25.75
C SER A 113 11.00 -5.84 25.48
N TRP A 114 11.40 -5.79 24.21
CA TRP A 114 12.76 -5.47 23.79
C TRP A 114 13.15 -4.02 24.15
N ARG A 115 12.20 -3.09 24.11
CA ARG A 115 12.41 -1.73 24.62
C ARG A 115 12.69 -1.71 26.11
N THR A 116 11.90 -2.45 26.90
CA THR A 116 12.14 -2.58 28.34
C THR A 116 13.52 -3.17 28.60
N ILE A 117 13.92 -4.22 27.88
CA ILE A 117 15.26 -4.83 27.98
C ILE A 117 16.34 -3.80 27.66
N SER A 118 16.23 -3.09 26.53
CA SER A 118 17.21 -2.08 26.11
C SER A 118 17.38 -0.95 27.13
N LEU A 119 16.28 -0.43 27.68
CA LEU A 119 16.31 0.64 28.68
C LEU A 119 16.78 0.16 30.06
N SER A 120 16.52 -1.11 30.42
CA SER A 120 16.94 -1.71 31.70
C SER A 120 18.35 -2.30 31.66
N THR A 121 19.08 -2.14 30.55
CA THR A 121 20.46 -2.61 30.39
C THR A 121 21.42 -1.42 30.27
N PRO A 122 21.95 -0.87 31.39
CA PRO A 122 22.80 0.31 31.37
C PRO A 122 24.04 0.16 30.49
N ARG A 123 24.59 -1.06 30.37
CA ARG A 123 25.75 -1.37 29.53
C ARG A 123 25.56 -1.09 28.04
N LEU A 124 24.32 -0.85 27.58
CA LEU A 124 24.02 -0.54 26.18
C LEU A 124 24.20 0.94 25.81
N TRP A 125 24.25 1.83 26.80
CA TRP A 125 24.26 3.29 26.66
C TRP A 125 25.58 3.86 27.17
#